data_AF-A0A9Y3RFC2-F1
#
_entry.id   AF-A0A9Y3RFC2-F1
#
_cell.length_a   1.000
_cell.length_b   1.000
_cell.length_c   1.000
_cell.angle_alpha   90.00
_cell.angle_beta   90.00
_cell.angle_gamma   90.00
#
_symmetry.space_group_name_H-M   'P 1'
#
loop_
_entity.id
_entity.type
_entity.pdbx_description
1 polymer ?
#
loop_
_entity_poly.entity_id
_entity_poly.type
_entity_poly.pdbx_seq_one_letter_code
_entity_poly.pdbx_strand_id
1 'polypeptide(L)'
;MADILSLVFRTFMSQSDLKKDVKVITPSPTTCSTLVVGDHSLSRSVLLLASVIAAAEMGIKVMFFTQTQIQSLPPSLQRCVPNLSPESLKKIKFSYPRTVEELLQQVASLHEPTNTSPTPPSLIIVDRLESFLSGPGGSSQSGFHPGERSCAAHIAALLCDTAAFLTQVLEQRGSSSAPCRIIASFLSEVNAGGDPSGTDPILDVLDRYFQVRCTLDQDSGYEATAAAVQEVWHIYLSGRGITDPSFTEDYNDRPGVAQEWKLFIFPDGLMEFKLV
;
A
#
# COMPACT_ATOMS: atom_id res chain seq x y z
N MET A 1 -7.67 -5.90 -7.85
CA MET A 1 -6.49 -6.25 -7.02
C MET A 1 -5.72 -5.06 -6.42
N ALA A 2 -6.11 -3.80 -6.68
CA ALA A 2 -6.31 -2.81 -5.61
C ALA A 2 -7.49 -3.20 -4.68
N ASP A 3 -7.82 -4.49 -4.62
CA ASP A 3 -8.99 -5.04 -3.97
C ASP A 3 -8.87 -4.92 -2.46
N ILE A 4 -7.68 -5.15 -1.90
CA ILE A 4 -7.45 -4.99 -0.46
C ILE A 4 -7.56 -3.51 -0.07
N LEU A 5 -6.89 -2.59 -0.79
CA LEU A 5 -7.00 -1.16 -0.47
C LEU A 5 -8.40 -0.62 -0.73
N SER A 6 -9.05 -1.00 -1.83
CA SER A 6 -10.44 -0.62 -2.10
C SER A 6 -11.40 -1.22 -1.08
N LEU A 7 -11.14 -2.44 -0.60
CA LEU A 7 -11.91 -3.08 0.47
C LEU A 7 -11.68 -2.35 1.79
N VAL A 8 -10.45 -1.95 2.11
CA VAL A 8 -10.19 -1.06 3.26
C VAL A 8 -11.02 0.19 3.12
N PHE A 9 -10.87 0.95 2.03
CA PHE A 9 -11.58 2.22 1.85
C PHE A 9 -13.09 2.02 1.99
N ARG A 10 -13.65 0.96 1.41
CA ARG A 10 -15.07 0.61 1.55
C ARG A 10 -15.48 0.21 2.98
N THR A 11 -14.68 -0.60 3.66
CA THR A 11 -15.00 -1.06 5.03
C THR A 11 -15.03 0.11 6.01
N PHE A 12 -14.20 1.12 5.78
CA PHE A 12 -14.14 2.35 6.59
C PHE A 12 -14.89 3.53 5.95
N MET A 13 -15.79 3.28 4.97
CA MET A 13 -16.60 4.32 4.36
C MET A 13 -17.74 4.80 5.27
N SER A 14 -18.14 6.06 5.11
CA SER A 14 -19.32 6.62 5.79
C SER A 14 -20.61 5.82 5.50
N GLN A 15 -21.46 5.61 6.51
CA GLN A 15 -22.74 4.90 6.30
C GLN A 15 -23.69 5.63 5.33
N SER A 16 -23.52 6.93 5.16
CA SER A 16 -24.27 7.74 4.19
C SER A 16 -23.94 7.40 2.74
N ASP A 17 -22.69 7.04 2.45
CA ASP A 17 -22.24 6.75 1.08
C ASP A 17 -22.40 5.27 0.69
N LEU A 18 -22.55 4.36 1.66
CA LEU A 18 -22.83 2.94 1.41
C LEU A 18 -24.17 2.70 0.69
N LYS A 19 -25.08 3.67 0.71
CA LYS A 19 -26.42 3.59 0.07
C LYS A 19 -26.42 3.93 -1.41
N LYS A 20 -25.33 4.48 -1.95
CA LYS A 20 -25.19 4.71 -3.39
C LYS A 20 -24.68 3.39 -3.99
N ASP A 21 -25.40 2.85 -4.96
CA ASP A 21 -24.98 1.66 -5.73
C ASP A 21 -23.77 2.05 -6.61
N VAL A 22 -22.58 2.11 -6.01
CA VAL A 22 -21.36 2.56 -6.67
C VAL A 22 -20.75 1.38 -7.42
N LYS A 23 -20.73 1.49 -8.76
CA LYS A 23 -19.99 0.60 -9.63
C LYS A 23 -18.49 0.93 -9.55
N VAL A 24 -17.83 0.39 -8.52
CA VAL A 24 -16.39 0.53 -8.28
C VAL A 24 -15.61 -0.16 -9.41
N ILE A 25 -14.69 0.57 -10.04
CA ILE A 25 -13.80 0.01 -11.06
C ILE A 25 -12.84 -0.96 -10.36
N THR A 26 -13.08 -2.26 -10.52
CA THR A 26 -12.16 -3.29 -10.03
C THR A 26 -11.00 -3.42 -11.01
N PRO A 27 -9.75 -3.12 -10.62
CA PRO A 27 -8.62 -3.28 -11.51
C PRO A 27 -8.44 -4.74 -11.88
N SER A 28 -7.96 -4.96 -13.11
CA SER A 28 -7.86 -6.27 -13.76
C SER A 28 -7.22 -7.34 -12.87
N PRO A 29 -7.58 -8.63 -13.05
CA PRO A 29 -7.06 -9.76 -12.27
C PRO A 29 -5.56 -10.05 -12.52
N THR A 30 -4.84 -9.18 -13.22
CA THR A 30 -3.40 -9.26 -13.48
C THR A 30 -2.55 -8.32 -12.60
N THR A 31 -3.15 -7.42 -11.82
CA THR A 31 -2.43 -6.37 -11.07
C THR A 31 -2.01 -6.78 -9.66
N CYS A 32 -0.80 -7.29 -9.48
CA CYS A 32 -0.36 -7.87 -8.20
C CYS A 32 0.46 -6.92 -7.30
N SER A 33 0.77 -5.69 -7.73
CA SER A 33 1.67 -4.79 -6.98
C SER A 33 1.11 -3.36 -6.88
N THR A 34 1.05 -2.83 -5.65
CA THR A 34 0.64 -1.44 -5.37
C THR A 34 1.72 -0.68 -4.59
N LEU A 35 2.01 0.54 -5.00
CA LEU A 35 2.86 1.48 -4.27
C LEU A 35 2.01 2.57 -3.63
N VAL A 36 2.04 2.68 -2.31
CA VAL A 36 1.41 3.76 -1.54
C VAL A 36 2.40 4.91 -1.40
N VAL A 37 2.04 6.08 -1.90
CA VAL A 37 2.91 7.26 -1.90
C VAL A 37 2.24 8.39 -1.12
N GLY A 38 2.93 8.96 -0.14
CA GLY A 38 2.42 10.05 0.68
C GLY A 38 2.99 10.02 2.09
N ASP A 39 2.34 10.69 3.03
CA ASP A 39 2.82 10.80 4.41
C ASP A 39 3.07 9.44 5.07
N HIS A 40 4.15 9.35 5.84
CA HIS A 40 4.56 8.11 6.50
C HIS A 40 3.56 7.60 7.54
N SER A 41 3.01 8.51 8.36
CA SER A 41 2.13 8.14 9.46
C SER A 41 0.79 7.63 8.94
N LEU A 42 0.28 8.29 7.91
CA LEU A 42 -0.94 7.87 7.23
C LEU A 42 -0.72 6.59 6.43
N SER A 43 0.36 6.51 5.63
CA SER A 43 0.69 5.32 4.85
C SER A 43 0.75 4.09 5.72
N ARG A 44 1.47 4.15 6.86
CA ARG A 44 1.56 3.04 7.80
C ARG A 44 0.19 2.62 8.33
N SER A 45 -0.66 3.59 8.67
CA SER A 45 -2.01 3.30 9.15
C SER A 45 -2.81 2.55 8.08
N VAL A 46 -2.79 3.02 6.82
CA VAL A 46 -3.44 2.35 5.68
C VAL A 46 -2.89 0.94 5.47
N LEU A 47 -1.57 0.73 5.55
CA LEU A 47 -0.95 -0.59 5.43
C LEU A 47 -1.37 -1.55 6.56
N LEU A 48 -1.50 -1.06 7.80
CA LEU A 48 -1.99 -1.85 8.94
C LEU A 48 -3.48 -2.21 8.78
N LEU A 49 -4.30 -1.27 8.31
CA LEU A 49 -5.70 -1.55 7.96
C LEU A 49 -5.79 -2.63 6.87
N ALA A 50 -4.98 -2.51 5.81
CA ALA A 50 -4.91 -3.50 4.73
C ALA A 50 -4.52 -4.89 5.24
N SER A 51 -3.53 -4.96 6.14
CA SER A 51 -3.09 -6.21 6.77
C SER A 51 -4.22 -6.90 7.53
N VAL A 52 -4.93 -6.13 8.35
CA VAL A 52 -6.01 -6.64 9.19
C VAL A 52 -7.20 -7.08 8.35
N ILE A 53 -7.63 -6.28 7.38
CA ILE A 53 -8.74 -6.62 6.50
C ILE A 53 -8.41 -7.86 5.67
N ALA A 54 -7.19 -7.97 5.12
CA ALA A 54 -6.75 -9.18 4.42
C ALA A 54 -6.80 -10.43 5.32
N ALA A 55 -6.35 -10.30 6.57
CA ALA A 55 -6.32 -11.42 7.50
C ALA A 55 -7.71 -11.82 8.03
N ALA A 56 -8.55 -10.85 8.38
CA ALA A 56 -9.85 -11.05 9.02
C ALA A 56 -10.97 -11.34 8.01
N GLU A 57 -11.07 -10.56 6.93
CA GLU A 57 -12.16 -10.67 5.96
C GLU A 57 -11.84 -11.66 4.84
N MET A 58 -10.60 -11.63 4.32
CA MET A 58 -10.19 -12.53 3.24
C MET A 58 -9.56 -13.83 3.75
N GLY A 59 -9.22 -13.87 5.04
CA GLY A 59 -8.65 -15.05 5.67
C GLY A 59 -7.24 -15.41 5.22
N ILE A 60 -6.53 -14.52 4.51
CA ILE A 60 -5.22 -14.80 3.91
C ILE A 60 -4.06 -14.47 4.86
N LYS A 61 -2.89 -15.09 4.60
CA LYS A 61 -1.66 -14.81 5.35
C LYS A 61 -0.94 -13.59 4.82
N VAL A 62 -0.50 -12.74 5.74
CA VAL A 62 0.18 -11.47 5.46
C VAL A 62 1.59 -11.52 6.03
N MET A 63 2.58 -11.16 5.21
CA MET A 63 3.96 -10.92 5.64
C MET A 63 4.21 -9.41 5.61
N PHE A 64 4.44 -8.81 6.77
CA PHE A 64 4.59 -7.36 6.92
C PHE A 64 6.03 -7.03 7.33
N PHE A 65 6.75 -6.31 6.47
CA PHE A 65 8.11 -5.85 6.70
C PHE A 65 8.12 -4.37 7.07
N THR A 66 8.81 -4.00 8.15
CA THR A 66 8.99 -2.59 8.56
C THR A 66 10.25 -2.44 9.41
N GLN A 67 10.96 -1.32 9.32
CA GLN A 67 12.13 -1.10 10.18
C GLN A 67 11.77 -0.83 11.66
N THR A 68 10.53 -0.47 11.96
CA THR A 68 10.12 -0.01 13.30
C THR A 68 9.08 -0.93 13.93
N GLN A 69 9.20 -1.16 15.23
CA GLN A 69 8.23 -1.98 15.96
C GLN A 69 6.84 -1.35 15.95
N ILE A 70 5.83 -2.19 15.69
CA ILE A 70 4.42 -1.81 15.75
C ILE A 70 3.96 -2.02 17.19
N GLN A 71 3.65 -0.92 17.88
CA GLN A 71 3.24 -0.96 19.29
C GLN A 71 1.72 -1.06 19.45
N SER A 72 0.97 -0.55 18.48
CA SER A 72 -0.49 -0.54 18.50
C SER A 72 -1.05 -0.58 17.08
N LEU A 73 -2.30 -1.03 17.00
CA LEU A 73 -3.11 -0.99 15.78
C LEU A 73 -3.82 0.39 15.66
N PRO A 74 -4.08 0.90 14.46
CA PRO A 74 -4.80 2.16 14.26
C PRO A 74 -6.15 2.20 15.01
N PRO A 75 -6.51 3.32 15.68
CA PRO A 75 -7.76 3.44 16.45
C PRO A 75 -9.02 3.10 15.65
N SER A 76 -9.02 3.39 14.35
CA SER A 76 -10.10 3.09 13.40
C SER A 76 -10.51 1.62 13.39
N LEU A 77 -9.57 0.70 13.67
CA LEU A 77 -9.84 -0.75 13.71
C LEU A 77 -10.79 -1.14 14.84
N GLN A 78 -10.63 -0.53 16.02
CA GLN A 78 -11.45 -0.87 17.19
C GLN A 78 -12.93 -0.55 16.97
N ARG A 79 -13.22 0.46 16.13
CA ARG A 79 -14.59 0.91 15.85
C ARG A 79 -15.25 0.17 14.70
N CYS A 80 -14.53 -0.09 13.61
CA CYS A 80 -15.12 -0.65 12.39
C CYS A 80 -14.93 -2.16 12.25
N VAL A 81 -13.99 -2.76 12.98
CA VAL A 81 -13.79 -4.21 13.06
C VAL A 81 -13.97 -4.67 14.51
N PRO A 82 -15.16 -4.54 15.11
CA PRO A 82 -15.40 -4.81 16.54
C PRO A 82 -15.19 -6.29 16.93
N ASN A 83 -15.13 -7.21 15.96
CA ASN A 83 -14.95 -8.65 16.15
C ASN A 83 -13.58 -9.16 15.67
N LEU A 84 -12.55 -8.32 15.74
CA LEU A 84 -11.19 -8.66 15.35
C LEU A 84 -10.68 -9.83 16.20
N SER A 85 -10.76 -11.05 15.66
CA SER A 85 -10.42 -12.25 16.42
C SER A 85 -8.90 -12.41 16.53
N PRO A 86 -8.38 -12.87 17.69
CA PRO A 86 -6.96 -13.20 17.84
C PRO A 86 -6.47 -14.19 16.77
N GLU A 87 -7.34 -15.08 16.31
CA GLU A 87 -7.09 -16.06 15.24
C GLU A 87 -6.78 -15.38 13.91
N SER A 88 -7.46 -14.28 13.60
CA SER A 88 -7.22 -13.50 12.38
C SER A 88 -5.87 -12.79 12.46
N LEU A 89 -5.55 -12.17 13.60
CA LEU A 89 -4.26 -11.50 13.80
C LEU A 89 -3.07 -12.46 13.69
N LYS A 90 -3.22 -13.72 14.10
CA LYS A 90 -2.18 -14.76 13.93
C LYS A 90 -1.79 -15.03 12.46
N LYS A 91 -2.61 -14.60 11.49
CA LYS A 91 -2.30 -14.71 10.06
C LYS A 91 -1.35 -13.61 9.57
N ILE A 92 -1.10 -12.59 10.39
CA ILE A 92 -0.18 -11.50 10.09
C ILE A 92 1.14 -11.77 10.79
N LYS A 93 2.21 -11.95 10.00
CA LYS A 93 3.58 -12.09 10.50
C LYS A 93 4.31 -10.78 10.28
N PHE A 94 4.73 -10.14 11.37
CA PHE A 94 5.57 -8.95 11.32
C PHE A 94 7.05 -9.35 11.32
N SER A 95 7.84 -8.71 10.46
CA SER A 95 9.29 -8.81 10.43
C SER A 95 9.93 -7.44 10.43
N TYR A 96 11.07 -7.35 11.09
CA TYR A 96 11.72 -6.08 11.41
C TYR A 96 13.15 -6.00 10.89
N PRO A 97 13.38 -6.14 9.56
CA PRO A 97 14.71 -5.96 9.00
C PRO A 97 15.22 -4.54 9.27
N ARG A 98 16.48 -4.41 9.68
CA ARG A 98 17.14 -3.15 9.99
C ARG A 98 17.94 -2.60 8.82
N THR A 99 18.28 -3.44 7.85
CA THR A 99 19.05 -3.07 6.68
C THR A 99 18.42 -3.60 5.39
N VAL A 100 18.87 -3.09 4.24
CA VAL A 100 18.45 -3.60 2.94
C VAL A 100 18.85 -5.07 2.74
N GLU A 101 20.03 -5.47 3.21
CA GLU A 101 20.51 -6.86 3.12
C GLU A 101 19.60 -7.80 3.93
N GLU A 102 19.20 -7.39 5.13
CA GLU A 102 18.27 -8.16 5.95
C GLU A 102 16.90 -8.27 5.29
N LEU A 103 16.39 -7.18 4.69
CA LEU A 103 15.13 -7.20 3.94
C LEU A 103 15.22 -8.17 2.75
N LEU A 104 16.27 -8.04 1.92
CA LEU A 104 16.49 -8.90 0.76
C LEU A 104 16.60 -10.38 1.16
N GLN A 105 17.37 -10.68 2.21
CA GLN A 105 17.53 -12.04 2.72
C GLN A 105 16.20 -12.62 3.21
N GLN A 106 15.40 -11.83 3.94
CA GLN A 106 14.12 -12.30 4.45
C GLN A 106 13.08 -12.49 3.34
N VAL A 107 13.03 -11.57 2.36
CA VAL A 107 12.15 -11.73 1.19
C VAL A 107 12.58 -12.95 0.37
N ALA A 108 13.88 -13.13 0.12
CA ALA A 108 14.41 -14.31 -0.58
C ALA A 108 14.06 -15.61 0.14
N SER A 109 14.13 -15.64 1.48
CA SER A 109 13.79 -16.82 2.28
C SER A 109 12.33 -17.28 2.13
N LEU A 110 11.42 -16.42 1.64
CA LEU A 110 10.04 -16.82 1.35
C LEU A 110 9.94 -17.85 0.22
N HIS A 111 11.00 -18.05 -0.57
CA HIS A 111 11.09 -19.12 -1.56
C HIS A 111 11.36 -20.50 -0.94
N GLU A 112 11.77 -20.55 0.33
CA GLU A 112 12.13 -21.79 0.97
C GLU A 112 10.88 -22.62 1.35
N PRO A 113 10.92 -23.96 1.19
CA PRO A 113 9.80 -24.85 1.53
C PRO A 113 9.33 -24.73 3.00
N THR A 114 10.26 -24.44 3.92
CA THR A 114 10.01 -24.23 5.35
C THR A 114 9.13 -23.02 5.61
N ASN A 115 9.29 -21.95 4.83
CA ASN A 115 8.54 -20.71 4.99
C ASN A 115 7.20 -20.70 4.23
N THR A 116 7.02 -21.65 3.31
CA THR A 116 5.78 -21.86 2.54
C THR A 116 4.88 -22.97 3.12
N SER A 117 5.34 -23.68 4.15
CA SER A 117 4.59 -24.73 4.87
C SER A 117 4.01 -24.23 6.21
N PRO A 118 2.78 -24.58 6.61
CA PRO A 118 1.75 -25.30 5.87
C PRO A 118 0.87 -24.37 5.03
N THR A 119 1.19 -23.08 4.86
CA THR A 119 0.45 -22.15 3.99
C THR A 119 1.33 -20.93 3.69
N PRO A 120 1.64 -20.63 2.41
CA PRO A 120 2.45 -19.46 2.05
C PRO A 120 1.67 -18.15 2.27
N PRO A 121 2.37 -17.01 2.42
CA PRO A 121 1.73 -15.70 2.41
C PRO A 121 1.11 -15.38 1.05
N SER A 122 -0.08 -14.79 1.05
CA SER A 122 -0.76 -14.29 -0.16
C SER A 122 -0.74 -12.77 -0.26
N LEU A 123 -0.15 -12.10 0.73
CA LEU A 123 0.08 -10.66 0.75
C LEU A 123 1.44 -10.37 1.39
N ILE A 124 2.27 -9.62 0.68
CA ILE A 124 3.52 -9.05 1.17
C ILE A 124 3.31 -7.54 1.32
N ILE A 125 3.67 -7.00 2.48
CA ILE A 125 3.65 -5.57 2.74
C ILE A 125 5.04 -5.10 3.13
N VAL A 126 5.51 -4.01 2.53
CA VAL A 126 6.76 -3.34 2.89
C VAL A 126 6.47 -1.90 3.27
N ASP A 127 6.60 -1.59 4.55
CA ASP A 127 6.44 -0.25 5.08
C ASP A 127 7.75 0.53 4.99
N ARG A 128 7.67 1.76 4.48
CA ARG A 128 8.75 2.74 4.40
C ARG A 128 9.93 2.25 3.59
N LEU A 129 9.71 1.95 2.31
CA LEU A 129 10.74 1.44 1.41
C LEU A 129 11.96 2.37 1.36
N GLU A 130 11.74 3.69 1.38
CA GLU A 130 12.78 4.71 1.39
C GLU A 130 13.76 4.55 2.57
N SER A 131 13.28 4.06 3.72
CA SER A 131 14.11 3.86 4.91
C SER A 131 15.17 2.76 4.73
N PHE A 132 14.98 1.85 3.77
CA PHE A 132 15.96 0.83 3.41
C PHE A 132 16.97 1.30 2.36
N LEU A 133 16.67 2.38 1.65
CA LEU A 133 17.53 2.90 0.58
C LEU A 133 18.60 3.84 1.14
N SER A 134 18.25 4.63 2.16
CA SER A 134 19.20 5.51 2.85
C SER A 134 20.17 4.68 3.70
N GLY A 135 21.44 4.66 3.34
CA GLY A 135 22.47 3.96 4.12
C GLY A 135 22.60 4.49 5.57
N PRO A 136 23.26 3.74 6.48
CA PRO A 136 23.40 4.10 7.90
C PRO A 136 24.15 5.41 8.20
N GLY A 137 24.54 6.16 7.17
CA GLY A 137 25.31 7.40 7.26
C GLY A 137 24.57 8.66 6.82
N GLY A 138 23.23 8.64 6.71
CA GLY A 138 22.35 9.81 6.58
C GLY A 138 23.00 11.06 5.99
N SER A 139 23.41 11.00 4.72
CA SER A 139 24.09 12.13 4.09
C SER A 139 23.08 13.08 3.49
N SER A 140 22.74 14.10 4.28
CA SER A 140 22.32 15.40 3.80
C SER A 140 23.40 15.94 2.84
N GLN A 141 23.24 15.76 1.53
CA GLN A 141 23.77 16.61 0.47
C GLN A 141 23.42 16.05 -0.92
N SER A 142 22.50 16.72 -1.61
CA SER A 142 22.46 16.87 -3.07
C SER A 142 22.55 15.58 -3.91
N GLY A 143 21.38 14.95 -4.13
CA GLY A 143 21.10 14.12 -5.31
C GLY A 143 21.11 12.61 -5.04
N PHE A 144 20.02 11.95 -5.42
CA PHE A 144 19.86 10.50 -5.37
C PHE A 144 21.08 9.77 -5.97
N HIS A 145 21.77 8.98 -5.14
CA HIS A 145 22.95 8.25 -5.58
C HIS A 145 22.54 7.11 -6.54
N PRO A 146 23.34 6.79 -7.59
CA PRO A 146 23.08 5.64 -8.45
C PRO A 146 22.87 4.32 -7.69
N GLY A 147 23.49 4.19 -6.51
CA GLY A 147 23.31 3.06 -5.61
C GLY A 147 21.87 2.91 -5.09
N GLU A 148 21.21 3.99 -4.70
CA GLU A 148 19.84 3.95 -4.18
C GLU A 148 18.84 3.50 -5.25
N ARG A 149 19.01 3.98 -6.49
CA ARG A 149 18.19 3.55 -7.63
C ARG A 149 18.37 2.04 -7.90
N SER A 150 19.61 1.56 -7.84
CA SER A 150 19.90 0.14 -7.99
C SER A 150 19.29 -0.69 -6.86
N CYS A 151 19.37 -0.20 -5.61
CA CYS A 151 18.76 -0.85 -4.46
C CYS A 151 17.22 -0.90 -4.57
N ALA A 152 16.60 0.21 -4.97
CA ALA A 152 15.15 0.29 -5.19
C ALA A 152 14.69 -0.70 -6.26
N ALA A 153 15.39 -0.74 -7.40
CA ALA A 153 15.13 -1.71 -8.47
C ALA A 153 15.30 -3.15 -7.98
N HIS A 154 16.35 -3.43 -7.21
CA HIS A 154 16.63 -4.77 -6.70
C HIS A 154 15.57 -5.25 -5.71
N ILE A 155 15.18 -4.41 -4.74
CA ILE A 155 14.11 -4.74 -3.80
C ILE A 155 12.79 -4.95 -4.56
N ALA A 156 12.42 -4.03 -5.46
CA ALA A 156 11.17 -4.11 -6.20
C ALA A 156 11.12 -5.36 -7.11
N ALA A 157 12.21 -5.67 -7.81
CA ALA A 157 12.34 -6.87 -8.62
C ALA A 157 12.17 -8.14 -7.77
N LEU A 158 12.91 -8.24 -6.66
CA LEU A 158 12.83 -9.41 -5.78
C LEU A 158 11.43 -9.58 -5.18
N LEU A 159 10.76 -8.49 -4.79
CA LEU A 159 9.37 -8.56 -4.31
C LEU A 159 8.44 -9.11 -5.38
N CYS A 160 8.55 -8.61 -6.62
CA CYS A 160 7.74 -9.07 -7.75
C CYS A 160 7.99 -10.55 -8.06
N ASP A 161 9.26 -10.97 -8.10
CA ASP A 161 9.65 -12.36 -8.35
C ASP A 161 9.13 -13.28 -7.23
N THR A 162 9.25 -12.85 -5.97
CA THR A 162 8.73 -13.58 -4.82
C THR A 162 7.21 -13.73 -4.88
N ALA A 163 6.48 -12.67 -5.24
CA ALA A 163 5.03 -12.73 -5.38
C ALA A 163 4.61 -13.64 -6.55
N ALA A 164 5.35 -13.61 -7.67
CA ALA A 164 5.10 -14.52 -8.79
C ALA A 164 5.32 -15.99 -8.39
N PHE A 165 6.42 -16.27 -7.68
CA PHE A 165 6.67 -17.60 -7.12
C PHE A 165 5.56 -18.05 -6.17
N LEU A 166 5.19 -17.21 -5.20
CA LEU A 166 4.15 -17.54 -4.22
C LEU A 166 2.79 -17.73 -4.89
N THR A 167 2.50 -16.98 -5.96
CA THR A 167 1.31 -17.18 -6.79
C THR A 167 1.28 -18.59 -7.39
N GLN A 168 2.38 -19.03 -8.00
CA GLN A 168 2.48 -20.40 -8.53
C GLN A 168 2.30 -21.46 -7.44
N VAL A 169 2.92 -21.27 -6.27
CA VAL A 169 2.77 -22.19 -5.13
C VAL A 169 1.32 -22.24 -4.65
N LEU A 170 0.63 -21.11 -4.60
CA LEU A 170 -0.77 -20.99 -4.22
C LEU A 170 -1.70 -21.69 -5.23
N GLU A 171 -1.46 -21.49 -6.53
CA GLU A 171 -2.23 -22.10 -7.63
C GLU A 171 -2.09 -23.63 -7.65
N GLN A 172 -0.87 -24.15 -7.46
CA GLN A 172 -0.62 -25.59 -7.39
C GLN A 172 -1.38 -26.28 -6.25
N ARG A 173 -1.77 -25.52 -5.23
CA ARG A 173 -2.42 -26.04 -4.03
C ARG A 173 -3.93 -26.02 -4.06
N GLY A 174 -4.54 -25.39 -5.06
CA GLY A 174 -5.98 -25.37 -5.24
C GLY A 174 -6.42 -24.41 -6.34
N SER A 175 -7.39 -24.85 -7.13
CA SER A 175 -7.89 -24.18 -8.34
C SER A 175 -8.63 -22.84 -8.12
N SER A 176 -8.63 -22.29 -6.90
CA SER A 176 -9.35 -21.06 -6.52
C SER A 176 -8.52 -20.08 -5.68
N SER A 177 -7.21 -20.29 -5.53
CA SER A 177 -6.39 -19.34 -4.75
C SER A 177 -6.15 -18.06 -5.55
N ALA A 178 -6.45 -16.92 -4.94
CA ALA A 178 -6.06 -15.62 -5.48
C ALA A 178 -4.52 -15.49 -5.55
N PRO A 179 -3.97 -14.69 -6.48
CA PRO A 179 -2.53 -14.49 -6.59
C PRO A 179 -1.95 -13.80 -5.36
N CYS A 180 -0.65 -13.97 -5.14
CA CYS A 180 0.08 -13.23 -4.12
C CYS A 180 0.18 -11.76 -4.52
N ARG A 181 -0.11 -10.85 -3.58
CA ARG A 181 -0.11 -9.39 -3.80
C ARG A 181 1.02 -8.72 -3.04
N ILE A 182 1.42 -7.54 -3.49
CA ILE A 182 2.42 -6.69 -2.85
C ILE A 182 1.82 -5.31 -2.61
N ILE A 183 2.00 -4.77 -1.41
CA ILE A 183 1.77 -3.36 -1.11
C ILE A 183 3.04 -2.79 -0.48
N ALA A 184 3.66 -1.79 -1.09
CA ALA A 184 4.80 -1.09 -0.50
C ALA A 184 4.43 0.37 -0.21
N SER A 185 4.93 0.98 0.86
CA SER A 185 4.87 2.44 1.03
C SER A 185 6.20 3.10 0.72
N PHE A 186 6.14 4.30 0.14
CA PHE A 186 7.29 5.11 -0.21
C PHE A 186 6.96 6.59 0.00
N LEU A 187 7.80 7.33 0.73
CA LEU A 187 7.71 8.79 0.74
C LEU A 187 8.69 9.38 -0.27
N SER A 188 8.16 10.20 -1.17
CA SER A 188 8.99 10.98 -2.07
C SER A 188 9.52 12.24 -1.38
N GLU A 189 10.84 12.47 -1.47
CA GLU A 189 11.48 13.66 -0.89
C GLU A 189 11.10 14.97 -1.60
N VAL A 190 10.57 14.90 -2.83
CA VAL A 190 10.14 16.07 -3.62
C VAL A 190 9.01 16.84 -2.90
N ASN A 191 8.19 16.14 -2.12
CA ASN A 191 7.06 16.73 -1.38
C ASN A 191 7.49 17.48 -0.10
N ALA A 192 8.77 17.50 0.27
CA ALA A 192 9.28 18.11 1.50
C ALA A 192 9.86 19.52 1.34
N GLY A 193 9.58 20.21 0.21
CA GLY A 193 9.96 21.62 -0.01
C GLY A 193 10.91 21.90 -1.18
N GLY A 194 10.98 20.99 -2.17
CA GLY A 194 11.76 21.14 -3.39
C GLY A 194 10.96 21.62 -4.60
N ASP A 195 11.67 21.98 -5.67
CA ASP A 195 11.13 22.49 -6.94
C ASP A 195 10.07 21.51 -7.53
N PRO A 196 8.81 21.93 -7.77
CA PRO A 196 7.69 21.04 -8.14
C PRO A 196 7.81 20.40 -9.53
N SER A 197 8.90 20.67 -10.26
CA SER A 197 9.16 20.16 -11.60
C SER A 197 10.04 18.90 -11.62
N GLY A 198 10.68 18.52 -10.50
CA GLY A 198 11.54 17.34 -10.45
C GLY A 198 10.74 16.06 -10.17
N THR A 199 10.78 15.07 -11.07
CA THR A 199 10.32 13.73 -10.71
C THR A 199 11.33 13.07 -9.79
N ASP A 200 10.85 12.40 -8.75
CA ASP A 200 11.68 11.59 -7.88
C ASP A 200 12.20 10.37 -8.67
N PRO A 201 13.52 10.28 -8.91
CA PRO A 201 14.07 9.25 -9.77
C PRO A 201 14.01 7.85 -9.13
N ILE A 202 13.84 7.74 -7.81
CA ILE A 202 13.58 6.47 -7.14
C ILE A 202 12.14 6.06 -7.40
N LEU A 203 11.21 6.99 -7.28
CA LEU A 203 9.81 6.76 -7.61
C LEU A 203 9.64 6.31 -9.09
N ASP A 204 10.37 6.94 -10.02
CA ASP A 204 10.41 6.55 -11.44
C ASP A 204 10.94 5.12 -11.68
N VAL A 205 11.77 4.61 -10.77
CA VAL A 205 12.23 3.21 -10.79
C VAL A 205 11.12 2.31 -10.26
N LEU A 206 10.53 2.63 -9.12
CA LEU A 206 9.50 1.83 -8.48
C LEU A 206 8.26 1.69 -9.38
N ASP A 207 7.85 2.74 -10.07
CA ASP A 207 6.73 2.72 -11.03
C ASP A 207 6.85 1.71 -12.17
N ARG A 208 8.07 1.25 -12.46
CA ARG A 208 8.28 0.21 -13.47
C ARG A 208 7.90 -1.17 -12.97
N TYR A 209 7.90 -1.36 -11.65
CA TYR A 209 7.62 -2.63 -10.97
C TYR A 209 6.21 -2.64 -10.34
N PHE A 210 5.78 -1.52 -9.79
CA PHE A 210 4.46 -1.38 -9.17
C PHE A 210 3.42 -0.96 -10.22
N GLN A 211 2.41 -1.80 -10.41
CA GLN A 211 1.42 -1.59 -11.47
C GLN A 211 0.40 -0.50 -11.12
N VAL A 212 0.12 -0.35 -9.83
CA VAL A 212 -0.83 0.62 -9.28
C VAL A 212 -0.09 1.51 -8.29
N ARG A 213 -0.38 2.81 -8.33
CA ARG A 213 0.00 3.78 -7.32
C ARG A 213 -1.23 4.24 -6.57
N CYS A 214 -1.15 4.21 -5.25
CA CYS A 214 -2.11 4.80 -4.33
C CYS A 214 -1.49 6.06 -3.72
N THR A 215 -1.87 7.23 -4.21
CA THR A 215 -1.32 8.48 -3.70
C THR A 215 -2.18 9.00 -2.54
N LEU A 216 -1.54 9.52 -1.50
CA LEU A 216 -2.13 10.13 -0.31
C LEU A 216 -1.66 11.59 -0.22
N ASP A 217 -2.47 12.49 -0.76
CA ASP A 217 -2.15 13.92 -0.83
C ASP A 217 -2.94 14.68 0.24
N GLN A 218 -2.27 15.51 1.04
CA GLN A 218 -2.95 16.29 2.07
C GLN A 218 -3.77 17.40 1.41
N ASP A 219 -5.07 17.44 1.69
CA ASP A 219 -5.92 18.54 1.24
C ASP A 219 -5.72 19.72 2.21
N SER A 220 -4.93 20.71 1.77
CA SER A 220 -4.69 21.95 2.52
C SER A 220 -5.84 22.97 2.41
N GLY A 221 -6.97 22.58 1.79
CA GLY A 221 -8.13 23.43 1.59
C GLY A 221 -8.92 23.77 2.87
N TYR A 222 -9.75 24.81 2.75
CA TYR A 222 -10.65 25.34 3.80
C TYR A 222 -11.68 24.31 4.35
N GLU A 223 -11.80 23.11 3.77
CA GLU A 223 -12.74 22.07 4.22
C GLU A 223 -12.40 21.50 5.60
N ALA A 224 -11.13 21.52 6.02
CA ALA A 224 -10.73 21.06 7.36
C ALA A 224 -11.40 21.86 8.49
N THR A 225 -11.68 23.14 8.26
CA THR A 225 -12.22 24.05 9.30
C THR A 225 -13.74 23.89 9.50
N ALA A 226 -14.47 23.35 8.51
CA ALA A 226 -15.94 23.31 8.54
C ALA A 226 -16.51 22.03 9.17
N ALA A 227 -15.71 20.97 9.37
CA ALA A 227 -16.20 19.64 9.74
C ALA A 227 -15.75 19.13 11.12
N ALA A 228 -15.04 19.94 11.93
CA ALA A 228 -14.37 19.49 13.17
C ALA A 228 -13.41 18.29 12.94
N VAL A 229 -12.86 18.20 11.73
CA VAL A 229 -11.91 17.18 11.29
C VAL A 229 -10.50 17.72 11.50
N GLN A 230 -9.58 16.87 11.97
CA GLN A 230 -8.19 17.26 12.20
C GLN A 230 -7.42 17.36 10.89
N GLU A 231 -7.61 16.39 9.99
CA GLU A 231 -6.93 16.34 8.69
C GLU A 231 -7.84 15.78 7.60
N VAL A 232 -7.72 16.34 6.39
CA VAL A 232 -8.39 15.83 5.19
C VAL A 232 -7.32 15.44 4.18
N TRP A 233 -7.46 14.24 3.62
CA TRP A 233 -6.53 13.68 2.66
C TRP A 233 -7.27 13.25 1.40
N HIS A 234 -6.75 13.61 0.24
CA HIS A 234 -7.19 13.10 -1.04
C HIS A 234 -6.40 11.83 -1.38
N ILE A 235 -7.14 10.75 -1.64
CA ILE A 235 -6.59 9.43 -1.93
C ILE A 235 -7.03 9.04 -3.33
N TYR A 236 -6.10 8.69 -4.19
CA TYR A 236 -6.46 8.25 -5.54
C TYR A 236 -5.56 7.13 -6.05
N LEU A 237 -6.15 6.30 -6.92
CA LEU A 237 -5.46 5.20 -7.57
C LEU A 237 -5.15 5.54 -9.03
N SER A 238 -3.90 5.34 -9.44
CA SER A 238 -3.42 5.52 -10.82
C SER A 238 -2.54 4.34 -11.24
N GLY A 239 -2.33 4.12 -12.55
CA GLY A 239 -1.37 3.13 -13.06
C GLY A 239 -1.90 2.20 -14.15
N ARG A 240 -1.02 1.33 -14.65
CA ARG A 240 -1.22 0.50 -15.87
C ARG A 240 -2.32 -0.57 -15.74
N GLY A 241 -2.78 -0.81 -14.52
CA GLY A 241 -3.76 -1.83 -14.17
C GLY A 241 -5.22 -1.40 -14.17
N ILE A 242 -5.44 -0.09 -14.33
CA ILE A 242 -6.74 0.56 -14.23
C ILE A 242 -7.26 0.75 -15.65
N THR A 243 -8.31 0.02 -16.00
CA THR A 243 -9.07 0.26 -17.23
C THR A 243 -10.35 0.96 -16.86
N ASP A 244 -10.46 2.22 -17.26
CA ASP A 244 -11.73 2.96 -17.20
C ASP A 244 -12.50 2.71 -18.52
N PRO A 245 -13.69 2.09 -18.49
CA PRO A 245 -14.49 1.91 -19.69
C PRO A 245 -15.16 3.21 -20.21
N SER A 246 -14.94 4.37 -19.58
CA SER A 246 -15.67 5.61 -19.89
C SER A 246 -14.87 6.73 -20.58
N PHE A 247 -13.56 6.58 -20.80
CA PHE A 247 -12.80 7.57 -21.56
C PHE A 247 -12.74 7.22 -23.05
N THR A 248 -13.82 7.53 -23.77
CA THR A 248 -13.69 7.84 -25.21
C THR A 248 -12.95 9.16 -25.34
N GLU A 249 -11.82 9.10 -26.05
CA GLU A 249 -11.04 10.20 -26.63
C GLU A 249 -11.47 11.61 -26.24
N ASP A 250 -10.77 12.22 -25.28
CA ASP A 250 -10.37 13.61 -25.45
C ASP A 250 -9.18 13.99 -24.56
N TYR A 251 -8.32 14.80 -25.16
CA TYR A 251 -6.99 15.21 -24.75
C TYR A 251 -7.00 15.97 -23.40
N ASN A 252 -6.39 15.41 -22.34
CA ASN A 252 -5.72 16.21 -21.29
C ASN A 252 -4.80 15.35 -20.39
N ASP A 253 -3.67 15.97 -20.02
CA ASP A 253 -2.43 15.44 -19.41
C ASP A 253 -2.53 14.78 -18.02
N ARG A 254 -3.67 14.20 -17.62
CA ARG A 254 -3.77 13.42 -16.38
C ARG A 254 -3.65 11.92 -16.67
N PRO A 255 -2.65 11.21 -16.10
CA PRO A 255 -2.65 9.74 -16.17
C PRO A 255 -3.95 9.24 -15.53
N GLY A 256 -4.69 8.40 -16.26
CA GLY A 256 -6.05 7.97 -15.92
C GLY A 256 -6.21 7.62 -14.44
N VAL A 257 -6.92 8.47 -13.70
CA VAL A 257 -7.25 8.25 -12.30
C VAL A 257 -8.48 7.35 -12.26
N ALA A 258 -8.36 6.17 -11.66
CA ALA A 258 -9.44 5.18 -11.62
C ALA A 258 -10.60 5.61 -10.73
N GLN A 259 -10.22 6.14 -9.56
CA GLN A 259 -11.09 6.24 -8.42
C GLN A 259 -10.41 7.08 -7.35
N GLU A 260 -11.22 7.92 -6.72
CA GLU A 260 -10.80 8.92 -5.76
C GLU A 260 -11.63 8.83 -4.48
N TRP A 261 -10.97 9.07 -3.35
CA TRP A 261 -11.56 9.11 -2.04
C TRP A 261 -11.06 10.35 -1.29
N LYS A 262 -11.90 10.90 -0.42
CA LYS A 262 -11.50 11.79 0.67
C LYS A 262 -11.43 10.99 1.95
N LEU A 263 -10.29 11.05 2.63
CA LEU A 263 -10.12 10.52 3.98
C LEU A 263 -10.20 11.67 4.98
N PHE A 264 -11.07 11.50 5.97
CA PHE A 264 -11.21 12.40 7.11
C PHE A 264 -10.59 11.73 8.34
N ILE A 265 -9.65 12.42 8.99
CA ILE A 265 -9.06 12.00 10.27
C ILE A 265 -9.60 12.89 11.37
N PHE A 266 -10.32 12.29 12.32
CA PHE A 266 -10.92 12.99 13.45
C PHE A 266 -9.93 13.10 14.63
N PRO A 267 -10.15 14.02 15.59
CA PRO A 267 -9.25 14.22 16.75
C PRO A 267 -9.04 12.98 17.63
N ASP A 268 -9.95 12.00 17.55
CA ASP A 268 -9.87 10.73 18.26
C ASP A 268 -9.09 9.65 17.46
N GLY A 269 -8.50 10.03 16.33
CA GLY A 269 -7.76 9.15 15.42
C GLY A 269 -8.64 8.26 14.55
N LEU A 270 -9.97 8.47 14.52
CA LEU A 270 -10.84 7.77 13.57
C LEU A 270 -10.53 8.21 12.14
N MET A 271 -10.44 7.24 11.25
CA MET A 271 -10.38 7.42 9.80
C MET A 271 -11.73 7.07 9.19
N GLU A 272 -12.29 8.01 8.42
CA GLU A 272 -13.51 7.80 7.64
C GLU A 272 -13.23 8.14 6.17
N PHE A 273 -13.55 7.21 5.28
CA PHE A 273 -13.36 7.39 3.84
C PHE A 273 -14.70 7.80 3.20
N LYS A 274 -14.63 8.72 2.24
CA LYS A 274 -15.77 9.09 1.38
C LYS A 274 -15.32 9.01 -0.06
N LEU A 275 -16.18 8.46 -0.91
CA LEU A 275 -15.92 8.42 -2.35
C LEU A 275 -16.16 9.81 -2.94
N VAL A 276 -15.30 10.22 -3.88
CA VAL A 276 -15.47 11.46 -4.67
C VAL A 276 -16.22 11.15 -5.96
#